data_AF-A0A9E3I349-F1
#
_entry.id   AF-A0A9E3I349-F1
#
_cell.length_a   1.000
_cell.length_b   1.000
_cell.length_c   1.000
_cell.angle_alpha   90.00
_cell.angle_beta   90.00
_cell.angle_gamma   90.00
#
_symmetry.space_group_name_H-M   'P 1'
#
loop_
_entity.id
_entity.type
_entity.pdbx_description
1 polymer ?
#
loop_
_entity_poly.entity_id
_entity_poly.type
_entity_poly.pdbx_seq_one_letter_code
_entity_poly.pdbx_strand_id
1 'polypeptide(L)'
;MKPIAKQSNNKTAFTIVELLTVMSIIIILMGLLAPAMNRVRNFARKVSQKNQFHSIDVALELFRSEFDGYPDSGRLDVSGASYCGAMKLAEAMVGQDLLGYHPDSRFLADGSDGLATPTQLYIPATLKARKEHYLPLEQANAYRLNDIYSSFGPYTFPNRFVLCDVYTRVMNINTGKRIGMPILYYTANTSRTAHDLVNPNNNQNIYDYTDNHELGVLGKPWDPPPPAGTGAPHTLVSDPTQFYKSTWNEKVSTVSTLNRPYRVDSYILLSAGFDGEYGTPDDIFNFGE
;
A
#
# COMPACT_ATOMS: atom_id res chain seq x y z
N MET A 1 -67.13 58.80 17.58
CA MET A 1 -65.98 57.89 17.72
C MET A 1 -66.01 56.91 16.56
N LYS A 2 -64.95 56.82 15.73
CA LYS A 2 -64.85 55.86 14.61
C LYS A 2 -64.32 54.52 15.13
N PRO A 3 -64.88 53.36 14.75
CA PRO A 3 -64.36 52.06 15.16
C PRO A 3 -63.07 51.74 14.39
N ILE A 4 -62.03 51.32 15.12
CA ILE A 4 -60.77 50.83 14.56
C ILE A 4 -61.00 49.39 14.10
N ALA A 5 -60.97 49.17 12.78
CA ALA A 5 -61.06 47.84 12.20
C ALA A 5 -59.83 47.02 12.57
N LYS A 6 -60.04 45.90 13.27
CA LYS A 6 -58.99 44.96 13.68
C LYS A 6 -58.58 44.13 12.45
N GLN A 7 -57.41 44.39 11.88
CA GLN A 7 -56.85 43.58 10.80
C GLN A 7 -56.67 42.13 11.28
N SER A 8 -57.40 41.19 10.70
CA SER A 8 -57.18 39.76 10.92
C SER A 8 -55.88 39.37 10.23
N ASN A 9 -54.85 39.05 11.01
CA ASN A 9 -53.67 38.37 10.49
C ASN A 9 -54.10 36.99 10.00
N ASN A 10 -54.36 36.87 8.69
CA ASN A 10 -54.60 35.61 8.02
C ASN A 10 -53.33 34.75 8.18
N LYS A 11 -53.37 33.80 9.11
CA LYS A 11 -52.34 32.76 9.18
C LYS A 11 -52.50 31.89 7.95
N THR A 12 -51.63 32.06 6.97
CA THR A 12 -51.52 31.22 5.79
C THR A 12 -51.13 29.81 6.25
N ALA A 13 -52.02 28.84 6.10
CA ALA A 13 -51.73 27.44 6.37
C ALA A 13 -51.07 26.82 5.13
N PHE A 14 -50.03 26.01 5.34
CA PHE A 14 -49.31 25.29 4.29
C PHE A 14 -50.24 24.27 3.62
N THR A 15 -50.26 24.23 2.30
CA THR A 15 -51.02 23.24 1.54
C THR A 15 -50.21 21.95 1.37
N ILE A 16 -50.90 20.81 1.23
CA ILE A 16 -50.27 19.51 0.94
C ILE A 16 -49.47 19.57 -0.38
N VAL A 17 -49.95 20.35 -1.36
CA VAL A 17 -49.27 20.49 -2.66
C VAL A 17 -47.94 21.21 -2.50
N GLU A 18 -47.87 22.28 -1.71
CA GLU A 18 -46.60 23.00 -1.44
C GLU A 18 -45.60 22.11 -0.71
N LEU A 19 -46.06 21.27 0.23
CA LEU A 19 -45.17 20.32 0.90
C LEU A 19 -44.65 19.25 -0.07
N LEU A 20 -45.52 18.73 -0.93
CA LEU A 20 -45.18 17.66 -1.88
C LEU A 20 -44.17 18.13 -2.93
N THR A 21 -44.32 19.35 -3.45
CA THR A 21 -43.39 19.91 -4.45
C THR A 21 -42.00 20.14 -3.85
N VAL A 22 -41.93 20.64 -2.61
CA VAL A 22 -40.66 20.83 -1.90
C VAL A 22 -39.94 19.50 -1.68
N MET A 23 -40.65 18.47 -1.19
CA MET A 23 -40.07 17.14 -1.01
C MET A 23 -39.59 16.55 -2.35
N SER A 24 -40.36 16.74 -3.43
CA SER A 24 -39.98 16.28 -4.76
C SER A 24 -38.68 16.92 -5.24
N ILE A 25 -38.51 18.23 -5.03
CA ILE A 25 -37.27 18.95 -5.38
C ILE A 25 -36.09 18.45 -4.54
N ILE A 26 -36.26 18.25 -3.22
CA ILE A 26 -35.19 17.72 -2.34
C ILE A 26 -34.74 16.34 -2.80
N ILE A 27 -35.67 15.43 -3.14
CA ILE A 27 -35.35 14.08 -3.62
C ILE A 27 -34.55 14.15 -4.93
N ILE A 28 -34.95 15.01 -5.87
CA ILE A 28 -34.22 15.21 -7.13
C ILE A 28 -32.80 15.72 -6.85
N LEU A 29 -32.65 16.73 -6.00
CA LEU A 29 -31.35 17.29 -5.65
C LEU A 29 -30.45 16.25 -4.96
N MET A 30 -30.98 15.50 -3.98
CA MET A 30 -30.23 14.45 -3.30
C MET A 30 -29.85 13.31 -4.24
N GLY A 31 -30.73 12.95 -5.18
CA GLY A 31 -30.46 11.95 -6.22
C GLY A 31 -29.28 12.33 -7.12
N LEU A 32 -29.14 13.62 -7.46
CA LEU A 32 -28.01 14.12 -8.24
C LEU A 32 -26.71 14.24 -7.44
N LEU A 33 -26.80 14.53 -6.13
CA LEU A 33 -25.63 14.69 -5.24
C LEU A 33 -24.94 13.36 -4.87
N ALA A 34 -25.71 12.28 -4.72
CA ALA A 34 -25.20 10.98 -4.30
C ALA A 34 -24.03 10.42 -5.18
N PRO A 35 -24.13 10.36 -6.52
CA PRO A 35 -23.03 9.85 -7.35
C PRO A 35 -21.80 10.76 -7.35
N ALA A 36 -22.00 12.09 -7.25
CA ALA A 36 -20.90 13.05 -7.18
C ALA A 36 -20.07 12.86 -5.90
N MET A 37 -20.73 12.64 -4.76
CA MET A 37 -20.06 12.43 -3.47
C MET A 37 -19.15 11.19 -3.48
N ASN A 38 -19.59 10.09 -4.11
CA ASN A 38 -18.78 8.87 -4.21
C ASN A 38 -17.51 9.09 -5.05
N ARG A 39 -17.61 9.84 -6.16
CA ARG A 39 -16.45 10.21 -6.98
C ARG A 39 -15.44 11.05 -6.19
N VAL A 40 -15.93 12.05 -5.44
CA VAL A 40 -15.08 12.91 -4.59
C VAL A 40 -14.34 12.10 -3.54
N ARG A 41 -15.02 11.16 -2.86
CA ARG A 41 -14.38 10.28 -1.85
C ARG A 41 -13.29 9.40 -2.47
N ASN A 42 -13.55 8.82 -3.65
CA ASN A 42 -12.57 7.99 -4.34
C ASN A 42 -11.36 8.81 -4.79
N PHE A 43 -11.58 10.03 -5.28
CA PHE A 43 -10.50 10.95 -5.61
C PHE A 43 -9.68 11.35 -4.38
N ALA A 44 -10.34 11.69 -3.26
CA ALA A 44 -9.67 12.03 -2.01
C ALA A 44 -8.78 10.88 -1.49
N ARG A 45 -9.24 9.62 -1.61
CA ARG A 45 -8.42 8.44 -1.28
C ARG A 45 -7.19 8.32 -2.17
N LYS A 46 -7.35 8.50 -3.49
CA LYS A 46 -6.20 8.48 -4.43
C LYS A 46 -5.18 9.57 -4.08
N VAL A 47 -5.63 10.78 -3.78
CA VAL A 47 -4.76 11.88 -3.32
C VAL A 47 -4.07 11.52 -2.01
N SER A 48 -4.79 10.95 -1.05
CA SER A 48 -4.21 10.49 0.22
C SER A 48 -3.15 9.40 0.01
N GLN A 49 -3.38 8.46 -0.90
CA GLN A 49 -2.41 7.42 -1.23
C GLN A 49 -1.15 8.02 -1.86
N LYS A 50 -1.30 8.97 -2.79
CA LYS A 50 -0.17 9.69 -3.39
C LYS A 50 0.63 10.47 -2.36
N ASN A 51 -0.03 11.10 -1.39
CA ASN A 51 0.65 11.80 -0.28
C ASN A 51 1.42 10.82 0.62
N GLN A 52 0.87 9.63 0.87
CA GLN A 52 1.57 8.57 1.60
C GLN A 52 2.81 8.10 0.83
N PHE A 53 2.69 7.84 -0.48
CA PHE A 53 3.84 7.51 -1.32
C PHE A 53 4.88 8.62 -1.35
N HIS A 54 4.48 9.89 -1.43
CA HIS A 54 5.43 10.99 -1.35
C HIS A 54 6.20 11.01 -0.02
N SER A 55 5.54 10.69 1.08
CA SER A 55 6.18 10.61 2.40
C SER A 55 7.18 9.46 2.49
N ILE A 56 6.82 8.29 1.94
CA ILE A 56 7.72 7.14 1.81
C ILE A 56 8.88 7.47 0.86
N ASP A 57 8.61 8.17 -0.24
CA ASP A 57 9.63 8.55 -1.22
C ASP A 57 10.70 9.44 -0.56
N VAL A 58 10.29 10.46 0.19
CA VAL A 58 11.22 11.32 0.96
C VAL A 58 12.04 10.50 1.96
N ALA A 59 11.41 9.57 2.68
CA ALA A 59 12.10 8.71 3.64
C ALA A 59 13.12 7.77 2.97
N LEU A 60 12.79 7.22 1.79
CA LEU A 60 13.70 6.38 1.00
C LEU A 60 14.88 7.15 0.42
N GLU A 61 14.68 8.41 0.00
CA GLU A 61 15.79 9.26 -0.45
C GLU A 61 16.74 9.62 0.71
N LEU A 62 16.21 9.88 1.91
CA LEU A 62 17.03 10.07 3.12
C LEU A 62 17.82 8.81 3.46
N PHE A 63 17.17 7.65 3.43
CA PHE A 63 17.84 6.36 3.63
C PHE A 63 18.97 6.15 2.60
N ARG A 64 18.68 6.39 1.32
CA ARG A 64 19.69 6.29 0.24
C ARG A 64 20.87 7.22 0.45
N SER A 65 20.63 8.44 0.93
CA SER A 65 21.70 9.40 1.21
C SER A 65 22.61 8.97 2.37
N GLU A 66 22.13 8.11 3.28
CA GLU A 66 22.92 7.63 4.41
C GLU A 66 23.63 6.29 4.15
N PHE A 67 23.02 5.40 3.35
CA PHE A 67 23.50 4.04 3.13
C PHE A 67 23.92 3.74 1.69
N ASP A 68 24.04 4.77 0.84
CA ASP A 68 24.47 4.70 -0.57
C ASP A 68 23.62 3.76 -1.45
N GLY A 69 22.40 3.45 -1.03
CA GLY A 69 21.53 2.51 -1.72
C GLY A 69 20.12 2.48 -1.15
N TYR A 70 19.18 1.97 -1.95
CA TYR A 70 17.84 1.68 -1.45
C TYR A 70 17.83 0.35 -0.68
N PRO A 71 16.86 0.14 0.23
CA PRO A 71 16.68 -1.14 0.89
C PRO A 71 16.57 -2.30 -0.12
N ASP A 72 17.04 -3.47 0.28
CA ASP A 72 16.85 -4.67 -0.53
C ASP A 72 15.36 -5.04 -0.57
N SER A 73 14.87 -5.48 -1.74
CA SER A 73 13.51 -5.99 -1.90
C SER A 73 13.44 -7.51 -2.07
N GLY A 74 14.60 -8.20 -2.08
CA GLY A 74 14.67 -9.62 -2.37
C GLY A 74 13.70 -10.47 -1.56
N ARG A 75 13.11 -11.48 -2.20
CA ARG A 75 12.11 -12.39 -1.62
C ARG A 75 12.50 -13.03 -0.28
N LEU A 76 13.76 -13.42 -0.17
CA LEU A 76 14.32 -14.10 1.00
C LEU A 76 15.37 -13.21 1.68
N ASP A 77 15.60 -13.46 2.96
CA ASP A 77 16.79 -12.95 3.63
C ASP A 77 18.03 -13.80 3.31
N VAL A 78 19.19 -13.36 3.80
CA VAL A 78 20.47 -14.05 3.60
C VAL A 78 20.55 -15.44 4.25
N SER A 79 19.65 -15.75 5.19
CA SER A 79 19.54 -17.06 5.83
C SER A 79 18.58 -18.01 5.09
N GLY A 80 17.88 -17.50 4.08
CA GLY A 80 16.87 -18.23 3.30
C GLY A 80 15.47 -18.18 3.89
N ALA A 81 15.23 -17.39 4.95
CA ALA A 81 13.90 -17.19 5.49
C ALA A 81 13.09 -16.23 4.62
N SER A 82 11.77 -16.43 4.54
CA SER A 82 10.89 -15.53 3.79
C SER A 82 10.85 -14.15 4.46
N TYR A 83 11.31 -13.14 3.73
CA TYR A 83 11.34 -11.76 4.18
C TYR A 83 11.23 -10.84 2.97
N CYS A 84 10.00 -10.62 2.53
CA CYS A 84 9.71 -9.96 1.26
C CYS A 84 10.03 -8.46 1.30
N GLY A 85 10.09 -7.85 0.12
CA GLY A 85 10.36 -6.43 -0.04
C GLY A 85 9.46 -5.52 0.80
N ALA A 86 8.17 -5.82 0.94
CA ALA A 86 7.24 -5.04 1.76
C ALA A 86 7.65 -4.99 3.25
N MET A 87 8.19 -6.09 3.79
CA MET A 87 8.67 -6.14 5.18
C MET A 87 10.03 -5.45 5.33
N LYS A 88 10.92 -5.63 4.35
CA LYS A 88 12.22 -4.95 4.32
C LYS A 88 12.07 -3.43 4.23
N LEU A 89 11.09 -2.95 3.45
CA LEU A 89 10.71 -1.54 3.41
C LEU A 89 10.28 -1.04 4.80
N ALA A 90 9.37 -1.75 5.47
CA ALA A 90 8.94 -1.36 6.80
C ALA A 90 10.10 -1.34 7.81
N GLU A 91 10.99 -2.34 7.76
CA GLU A 91 12.19 -2.34 8.59
C GLU A 91 13.08 -1.12 8.32
N ALA A 92 13.36 -0.79 7.06
CA ALA A 92 14.17 0.38 6.71
C ALA A 92 13.55 1.68 7.20
N MET A 93 12.23 1.82 7.10
CA MET A 93 11.53 3.07 7.39
C MET A 93 11.29 3.29 8.89
N VAL A 94 10.92 2.24 9.62
CA VAL A 94 10.47 2.35 11.03
C VAL A 94 11.14 1.36 11.99
N GLY A 95 11.96 0.44 11.49
CA GLY A 95 12.56 -0.65 12.28
C GLY A 95 11.59 -1.83 12.48
N GLN A 96 12.14 -2.98 12.88
CA GLN A 96 11.32 -4.20 13.08
C GLN A 96 10.39 -4.14 14.31
N ASP A 97 10.65 -3.22 15.24
CA ASP A 97 9.87 -3.02 16.48
C ASP A 97 9.24 -1.62 16.56
N LEU A 98 9.23 -0.87 15.44
CA LEU A 98 8.77 0.52 15.38
C LEU A 98 9.58 1.48 16.26
N LEU A 99 10.84 1.18 16.57
CA LEU A 99 11.73 2.04 17.36
C LEU A 99 12.99 2.44 16.59
N GLY A 100 12.88 2.54 15.26
CA GLY A 100 13.96 3.01 14.40
C GLY A 100 14.82 1.91 13.80
N TYR A 101 15.56 2.26 12.76
CA TYR A 101 16.36 1.35 11.95
C TYR A 101 17.75 1.14 12.56
N HIS A 102 18.23 -0.11 12.56
CA HIS A 102 19.60 -0.41 13.01
C HIS A 102 20.58 -0.41 11.82
N PRO A 103 21.65 0.41 11.83
CA PRO A 103 22.61 0.51 10.71
C PRO A 103 23.25 -0.81 10.30
N ASP A 104 23.53 -1.70 11.27
CA ASP A 104 24.10 -3.03 11.00
C ASP A 104 23.08 -4.06 10.50
N SER A 105 21.82 -3.65 10.24
CA SER A 105 20.83 -4.58 9.72
C SER A 105 21.19 -5.03 8.31
N ARG A 106 21.15 -6.35 8.12
CA ARG A 106 21.24 -7.00 6.80
C ARG A 106 19.88 -7.50 6.33
N PHE A 107 18.79 -6.93 6.87
CA PHE A 107 17.41 -7.30 6.58
C PHE A 107 17.14 -8.79 6.82
N LEU A 108 17.53 -9.31 7.99
CA LEU A 108 17.20 -10.67 8.39
C LEU A 108 15.84 -10.71 9.07
N ALA A 109 15.05 -11.73 8.72
CA ALA A 109 13.71 -11.92 9.27
C ALA A 109 13.72 -12.15 10.79
N ASP A 110 14.84 -12.63 11.35
CA ASP A 110 15.02 -12.87 12.78
C ASP A 110 15.45 -11.61 13.56
N GLY A 111 15.92 -10.57 12.87
CA GLY A 111 16.39 -9.33 13.48
C GLY A 111 17.82 -9.39 14.03
N SER A 112 18.62 -10.36 13.58
CA SER A 112 20.05 -10.44 13.89
C SER A 112 20.93 -9.73 12.86
N ASP A 113 22.21 -9.56 13.18
CA ASP A 113 23.25 -9.07 12.27
C ASP A 113 23.71 -10.11 11.22
N GLY A 114 23.19 -11.34 11.28
CA GLY A 114 23.54 -12.44 10.37
C GLY A 114 25.03 -12.81 10.38
N LEU A 115 25.77 -12.49 11.45
CA LEU A 115 27.15 -12.90 11.64
C LEU A 115 27.24 -14.31 12.25
N ALA A 116 28.43 -14.92 12.21
CA ALA A 116 28.65 -16.28 12.72
C ALA A 116 28.28 -16.43 14.22
N THR A 117 28.43 -15.35 14.99
CA THR A 117 27.91 -15.20 16.35
C THR A 117 26.84 -14.10 16.32
N PRO A 118 25.56 -14.46 16.09
CA PRO A 118 24.54 -13.47 15.77
C PRO A 118 24.22 -12.58 16.96
N THR A 119 24.29 -11.26 16.75
CA THR A 119 23.80 -10.26 17.72
C THR A 119 22.38 -9.85 17.36
N GLN A 120 21.50 -9.77 18.35
CA GLN A 120 20.13 -9.29 18.13
C GLN A 120 20.12 -7.76 18.05
N LEU A 121 19.62 -7.23 16.93
CA LEU A 121 19.65 -5.79 16.62
C LEU A 121 18.41 -5.05 17.10
N TYR A 122 17.27 -5.74 17.22
CA TYR A 122 15.99 -5.16 17.62
C TYR A 122 15.58 -5.54 19.05
N ILE A 123 16.47 -5.26 20.01
CA ILE A 123 16.22 -5.42 21.44
C ILE A 123 16.43 -4.11 22.21
N PRO A 124 15.88 -3.96 23.44
CA PRO A 124 16.05 -2.73 24.22
C PRO A 124 17.52 -2.34 24.48
N ALA A 125 18.43 -3.32 24.52
CA ALA A 125 19.86 -3.08 24.74
C ALA A 125 20.55 -2.33 23.58
N THR A 126 20.07 -2.49 22.34
CA THR A 126 20.66 -1.90 21.13
C THR A 126 19.99 -0.59 20.72
N LEU A 127 18.98 -0.11 21.44
CA LEU A 127 18.17 1.06 21.07
C LEU A 127 19.02 2.32 20.80
N LYS A 128 20.13 2.50 21.53
CA LYS A 128 21.03 3.65 21.35
C LYS A 128 21.81 3.64 20.04
N ALA A 129 22.02 2.47 19.44
CA ALA A 129 22.73 2.33 18.17
C ALA A 129 21.83 2.58 16.95
N ARG A 130 20.51 2.64 17.17
CA ARG A 130 19.53 2.80 16.11
C ARG A 130 19.39 4.24 15.68
N LYS A 131 19.14 4.42 14.40
CA LYS A 131 18.70 5.68 13.81
C LYS A 131 17.24 5.91 14.14
N GLU A 132 16.84 7.17 14.22
CA GLU A 132 15.43 7.54 14.32
C GLU A 132 14.65 7.06 13.08
N HIS A 133 13.32 7.07 13.17
CA HIS A 133 12.47 6.68 12.06
C HIS A 133 12.68 7.62 10.86
N TYR A 134 12.93 7.05 9.69
CA TYR A 134 12.96 7.81 8.44
C TYR A 134 11.54 8.24 8.03
N LEU A 135 10.55 7.41 8.36
CA LEU A 135 9.13 7.70 8.14
C LEU A 135 8.41 7.88 9.48
N PRO A 136 7.76 9.03 9.73
CA PRO A 136 6.98 9.22 10.95
C PRO A 136 5.88 8.16 11.10
N LEU A 137 5.71 7.63 12.31
CA LEU A 137 4.75 6.55 12.60
C LEU A 137 3.30 6.91 12.24
N GLU A 138 2.94 8.20 12.31
CA GLU A 138 1.62 8.71 11.93
C GLU A 138 1.31 8.56 10.44
N GLN A 139 2.35 8.52 9.60
CA GLN A 139 2.24 8.40 8.14
C GLN A 139 2.57 6.99 7.64
N ALA A 140 3.23 6.19 8.48
CA ALA A 140 3.69 4.85 8.12
C ALA A 140 2.54 3.85 7.91
N ASN A 141 1.41 3.99 8.63
CA ASN A 141 0.33 2.99 8.63
C ASN A 141 0.88 1.55 8.77
N ALA A 142 1.83 1.37 9.69
CA ALA A 142 2.51 0.10 9.89
C ALA A 142 1.66 -0.86 10.72
N TYR A 143 1.42 -2.06 10.19
CA TYR A 143 0.70 -3.14 10.88
C TYR A 143 1.52 -4.42 10.84
N ARG A 144 1.34 -5.29 11.84
CA ARG A 144 2.01 -6.60 11.83
C ARG A 144 1.32 -7.51 10.82
N LEU A 145 2.07 -8.43 10.24
CA LEU A 145 1.48 -9.37 9.28
C LEU A 145 0.36 -10.20 9.91
N ASN A 146 0.50 -10.62 11.16
CA ASN A 146 -0.54 -11.35 11.91
C ASN A 146 -1.77 -10.51 12.29
N ASP A 147 -1.69 -9.19 12.21
CA ASP A 147 -2.85 -8.32 12.37
C ASP A 147 -3.72 -8.31 11.10
N ILE A 148 -3.10 -8.58 9.95
CA ILE A 148 -3.71 -8.56 8.62
C ILE A 148 -4.22 -9.94 8.24
N TYR A 149 -3.37 -10.97 8.35
CA TYR A 149 -3.62 -12.32 7.85
C TYR A 149 -3.77 -13.36 8.96
N SER A 150 -4.72 -14.28 8.80
CA SER A 150 -4.93 -15.40 9.72
C SER A 150 -3.98 -16.58 9.45
N SER A 151 -3.49 -16.70 8.21
CA SER A 151 -2.42 -17.61 7.79
C SER A 151 -1.33 -16.82 7.11
N PHE A 152 -0.09 -17.16 7.42
CA PHE A 152 1.10 -16.41 7.01
C PHE A 152 2.03 -17.27 6.15
N GLY A 153 1.53 -18.36 5.56
CA GLY A 153 2.27 -19.17 4.59
C GLY A 153 3.67 -19.56 5.09
N PRO A 154 4.74 -19.28 4.32
CA PRO A 154 6.11 -19.63 4.70
C PRO A 154 6.78 -18.63 5.67
N TYR A 155 6.10 -17.55 6.07
CA TYR A 155 6.68 -16.56 6.99
C TYR A 155 6.82 -17.14 8.39
N THR A 156 8.07 -17.34 8.83
CA THR A 156 8.41 -17.82 10.17
C THR A 156 8.29 -16.74 11.24
N PHE A 157 8.30 -15.46 10.85
CA PHE A 157 8.20 -14.30 11.75
C PHE A 157 6.97 -13.44 11.39
N PRO A 158 5.74 -13.84 11.73
CA PRO A 158 4.53 -13.10 11.37
C PRO A 158 4.31 -11.82 12.20
N ASN A 159 5.15 -11.57 13.20
CA ASN A 159 5.12 -10.32 13.98
C ASN A 159 5.83 -9.14 13.28
N ARG A 160 6.41 -9.36 12.10
CA ARG A 160 7.07 -8.31 11.33
C ARG A 160 6.05 -7.34 10.75
N PHE A 161 6.44 -6.08 10.68
CA PHE A 161 5.60 -5.00 10.19
C PHE A 161 5.65 -4.91 8.67
N VAL A 162 4.54 -4.47 8.09
CA VAL A 162 4.42 -4.01 6.71
C VAL A 162 3.74 -2.65 6.73
N LEU A 163 4.10 -1.78 5.80
CA LEU A 163 3.39 -0.51 5.60
C LEU A 163 2.12 -0.80 4.82
N CYS A 164 0.98 -0.26 5.25
CA CYS A 164 -0.29 -0.47 4.56
C CYS A 164 -0.78 0.79 3.85
N ASP A 165 -1.51 0.60 2.76
CA ASP A 165 -2.17 1.65 1.99
C ASP A 165 -3.31 2.34 2.78
N VAL A 166 -3.86 3.40 2.21
CA VAL A 166 -4.97 4.16 2.82
C VAL A 166 -6.35 3.50 2.62
N TYR A 167 -6.41 2.40 1.87
CA TYR A 167 -7.67 1.78 1.46
C TYR A 167 -8.17 0.82 2.53
N THR A 168 -9.01 1.32 3.44
CA THR A 168 -9.50 0.60 4.63
C THR A 168 -10.47 -0.56 4.32
N ARG A 169 -10.02 -1.58 3.58
CA ARG A 169 -10.76 -2.76 3.15
C ARG A 169 -10.56 -3.94 4.09
N VAL A 170 -9.33 -4.10 4.57
CA VAL A 170 -8.95 -5.18 5.49
C VAL A 170 -9.51 -4.90 6.88
N MET A 171 -9.91 -5.95 7.59
CA MET A 171 -10.24 -5.87 9.01
C MET A 171 -9.07 -6.42 9.80
N ASN A 172 -8.51 -5.60 10.69
CA ASN A 172 -7.50 -6.04 11.64
C ASN A 172 -8.09 -7.12 12.54
N ILE A 173 -7.46 -8.29 12.56
CA ILE A 173 -7.98 -9.50 13.22
C ILE A 173 -8.07 -9.32 14.74
N ASN A 174 -7.11 -8.58 15.32
CA ASN A 174 -7.01 -8.42 16.77
C ASN A 174 -7.87 -7.28 17.31
N THR A 175 -8.05 -6.20 16.54
CA THR A 175 -8.73 -4.98 16.99
C THR A 175 -10.11 -4.75 16.36
N GLY A 176 -10.44 -5.44 15.27
CA GLY A 176 -11.66 -5.23 14.49
C GLY A 176 -11.70 -3.90 13.72
N LYS A 177 -10.63 -3.09 13.75
CA LYS A 177 -10.54 -1.83 13.01
C LYS A 177 -10.26 -2.09 11.53
N ARG A 178 -10.78 -1.23 10.66
CA ARG A 178 -10.47 -1.29 9.23
C ARG A 178 -9.09 -0.71 8.96
N ILE A 179 -8.28 -1.44 8.20
CA ILE A 179 -6.90 -1.10 7.82
C ILE A 179 -6.68 -1.34 6.32
N GLY A 180 -5.51 -0.92 5.82
CA GLY A 180 -5.13 -1.04 4.41
C GLY A 180 -4.57 -2.40 4.02
N MET A 181 -4.34 -2.58 2.72
CA MET A 181 -3.51 -3.67 2.19
C MET A 181 -2.03 -3.31 2.30
N PRO A 182 -1.11 -4.27 2.43
CA PRO A 182 0.33 -3.96 2.38
C PRO A 182 0.74 -3.17 1.13
N ILE A 183 1.75 -2.33 1.23
CA ILE A 183 2.37 -1.69 0.07
C ILE A 183 3.52 -2.59 -0.38
N LEU A 184 3.48 -3.04 -1.63
CA LEU A 184 4.56 -3.82 -2.20
C LEU A 184 5.72 -2.91 -2.59
N TYR A 185 6.93 -3.40 -2.35
CA TYR A 185 8.16 -2.68 -2.60
C TYR A 185 9.10 -3.52 -3.46
N TYR A 186 9.62 -2.90 -4.51
CA TYR A 186 10.57 -3.49 -5.45
C TYR A 186 11.71 -2.52 -5.69
N THR A 187 12.95 -2.96 -5.46
CA THR A 187 14.16 -2.18 -5.70
C THR A 187 14.73 -2.54 -7.07
N ALA A 188 15.25 -1.55 -7.79
CA ALA A 188 15.81 -1.76 -9.12
C ALA A 188 17.22 -2.35 -9.02
N ASN A 189 17.48 -3.45 -9.74
CA ASN A 189 18.84 -3.94 -9.92
C ASN A 189 19.52 -3.19 -11.08
N THR A 190 20.33 -2.19 -10.75
CA THR A 190 21.04 -1.34 -11.73
C THR A 190 22.07 -2.09 -12.58
N SER A 191 22.46 -3.31 -12.19
CA SER A 191 23.38 -4.14 -13.00
C SER A 191 22.67 -4.83 -14.16
N ARG A 192 21.33 -4.89 -14.13
CA ARG A 192 20.49 -5.55 -15.12
C ARG A 192 19.88 -4.52 -16.08
N THR A 193 19.56 -4.94 -17.30
CA THR A 193 19.14 -4.00 -18.35
C THR A 193 17.81 -4.32 -19.03
N ALA A 194 17.26 -5.51 -18.80
CA ALA A 194 16.05 -5.95 -19.48
C ALA A 194 14.77 -5.54 -18.75
N HIS A 195 13.68 -5.48 -19.50
CA HIS A 195 12.31 -5.33 -19.02
C HIS A 195 11.40 -6.15 -19.93
N ASP A 196 11.39 -7.46 -19.69
CA ASP A 196 10.71 -8.39 -20.57
C ASP A 196 9.21 -8.48 -20.23
N LEU A 197 8.36 -8.11 -21.20
CA LEU A 197 6.90 -8.11 -21.07
C LEU A 197 6.28 -9.50 -21.22
N VAL A 198 7.03 -10.47 -21.76
CA VAL A 198 6.56 -11.80 -22.13
C VAL A 198 7.20 -12.88 -21.27
N ASN A 199 8.49 -12.76 -20.99
CA ASN A 199 9.23 -13.67 -20.12
C ASN A 199 9.52 -13.02 -18.75
N PRO A 200 8.61 -13.13 -17.78
CA PRO A 200 8.78 -12.55 -16.45
C PRO A 200 9.94 -13.15 -15.66
N ASN A 201 10.40 -14.35 -16.04
CA ASN A 201 11.50 -15.07 -15.39
C ASN A 201 12.89 -14.74 -15.99
N ASN A 202 12.98 -13.72 -16.85
CA ASN A 202 14.25 -13.29 -17.40
C ASN A 202 15.16 -12.75 -16.27
N ASN A 203 16.30 -13.40 -16.05
CA ASN A 203 17.25 -13.03 -14.99
C ASN A 203 17.95 -11.68 -15.22
N GLN A 204 17.79 -11.08 -16.41
CA GLN A 204 18.25 -9.73 -16.74
C GLN A 204 17.17 -8.67 -16.50
N ASN A 205 15.99 -9.03 -15.98
CA ASN A 205 14.97 -8.06 -15.63
C ASN A 205 15.43 -7.16 -14.48
N ILE A 206 15.26 -5.84 -14.65
CA ILE A 206 15.64 -4.81 -13.68
C ILE A 206 14.95 -5.03 -12.34
N TYR A 207 13.64 -5.32 -12.37
CA TYR A 207 12.84 -5.67 -11.21
C TYR A 207 12.55 -7.17 -11.19
N ASP A 208 12.50 -7.74 -10.01
CA ASP A 208 12.07 -9.13 -9.80
C ASP A 208 10.65 -9.14 -9.24
N TYR A 209 9.69 -9.60 -10.04
CA TYR A 209 8.29 -9.71 -9.60
C TYR A 209 8.13 -10.64 -8.38
N THR A 210 9.09 -11.54 -8.14
CA THR A 210 9.03 -12.52 -7.05
C THR A 210 9.41 -11.95 -5.68
N ASP A 211 9.92 -10.72 -5.61
CA ASP A 211 10.31 -10.04 -4.37
C ASP A 211 9.21 -10.01 -3.29
N ASN A 212 7.95 -10.03 -3.72
CA ASN A 212 6.78 -10.08 -2.83
C ASN A 212 5.90 -11.31 -3.08
N HIS A 213 6.45 -12.38 -3.64
CA HIS A 213 5.69 -13.56 -4.06
C HIS A 213 4.91 -14.20 -2.90
N GLU A 214 5.55 -14.43 -1.75
CA GLU A 214 4.89 -15.08 -0.61
C GLU A 214 3.70 -14.28 -0.11
N LEU A 215 3.81 -12.95 -0.08
CA LEU A 215 2.73 -12.05 0.30
C LEU A 215 1.60 -12.09 -0.74
N GLY A 216 1.97 -12.10 -2.03
CA GLY A 216 1.02 -12.25 -3.13
C GLY A 216 0.24 -13.57 -3.07
N VAL A 217 0.90 -14.66 -2.62
CA VAL A 217 0.29 -15.99 -2.46
C VAL A 217 -0.72 -16.03 -1.31
N LEU A 218 -0.56 -15.19 -0.27
CA LEU A 218 -1.54 -15.09 0.82
C LEU A 218 -2.92 -14.61 0.32
N GLY A 219 -2.96 -13.90 -0.81
CA GLY A 219 -4.20 -13.40 -1.40
C GLY A 219 -4.87 -12.34 -0.53
N LYS A 220 -6.20 -12.23 -0.65
CA LYS A 220 -6.99 -11.23 0.09
C LYS A 220 -7.21 -11.68 1.53
N PRO A 221 -6.97 -10.83 2.54
CA PRO A 221 -7.10 -11.21 3.95
C PRO A 221 -8.48 -11.70 4.40
N TRP A 222 -9.54 -11.27 3.71
CA TRP A 222 -10.92 -11.66 4.01
C TRP A 222 -11.39 -12.91 3.25
N ASP A 223 -10.57 -13.42 2.34
CA ASP A 223 -10.79 -14.72 1.69
C ASP A 223 -10.00 -15.80 2.46
N PRO A 224 -10.59 -16.99 2.74
CA PRO A 224 -9.95 -17.98 3.61
C PRO A 224 -8.71 -18.64 2.94
N PRO A 225 -7.51 -18.63 3.59
CA PRO A 225 -6.30 -19.28 3.08
C PRO A 225 -6.26 -20.82 3.32
N PRO A 226 -5.55 -21.63 2.50
CA PRO A 226 -5.59 -23.11 2.52
C PRO A 226 -5.11 -23.76 3.86
N PRO A 227 -5.61 -24.96 4.26
CA PRO A 227 -6.05 -26.08 3.40
C PRO A 227 -7.56 -26.20 3.15
N ALA A 228 -8.38 -25.22 3.51
CA ALA A 228 -9.83 -25.19 3.20
C ALA A 228 -10.15 -24.39 1.91
N GLY A 229 -9.27 -24.49 0.91
CA GLY A 229 -9.07 -23.55 -0.20
C GLY A 229 -10.29 -23.07 -1.01
N THR A 230 -10.59 -21.78 -0.87
CA THR A 230 -11.32 -20.97 -1.87
C THR A 230 -10.67 -19.61 -2.14
N GLY A 231 -9.73 -19.13 -1.31
CA GLY A 231 -8.96 -17.92 -1.59
C GLY A 231 -7.95 -18.13 -2.72
N ALA A 232 -8.00 -17.24 -3.72
CA ALA A 232 -7.03 -17.22 -4.82
C ALA A 232 -5.83 -16.32 -4.45
N PRO A 233 -4.60 -16.67 -4.89
CA PRO A 233 -3.49 -15.74 -4.82
C PRO A 233 -3.83 -14.49 -5.65
N HIS A 234 -3.18 -13.37 -5.34
CA HIS A 234 -3.37 -12.16 -6.12
C HIS A 234 -3.08 -12.38 -7.61
N THR A 235 -3.81 -11.67 -8.48
CA THR A 235 -3.62 -11.78 -9.93
C THR A 235 -2.16 -11.53 -10.33
N LEU A 236 -1.45 -10.62 -9.64
CA LEU A 236 -0.02 -10.38 -9.86
C LEU A 236 0.86 -11.64 -9.76
N VAL A 237 0.49 -12.62 -8.93
CA VAL A 237 1.20 -13.90 -8.80
C VAL A 237 0.76 -14.89 -9.88
N SER A 238 -0.53 -14.87 -10.22
CA SER A 238 -1.12 -15.79 -11.21
C SER A 238 -0.74 -15.45 -12.64
N ASP A 239 -0.64 -14.15 -12.96
CA ASP A 239 -0.15 -13.61 -14.23
C ASP A 239 0.99 -12.60 -13.98
N PRO A 240 2.22 -13.08 -13.81
CA PRO A 240 3.37 -12.20 -13.56
C PRO A 240 3.72 -11.32 -14.76
N THR A 241 3.19 -11.59 -15.97
CA THR A 241 3.38 -10.67 -17.11
C THR A 241 2.70 -9.33 -16.86
N GLN A 242 1.66 -9.30 -16.04
CA GLN A 242 0.94 -8.08 -15.71
C GLN A 242 1.79 -7.09 -14.91
N PHE A 243 2.68 -7.58 -14.04
CA PHE A 243 3.65 -6.74 -13.33
C PHE A 243 4.55 -5.97 -14.31
N TYR A 244 5.09 -6.67 -15.31
CA TYR A 244 5.98 -6.03 -16.29
C TYR A 244 5.22 -5.11 -17.24
N LYS A 245 3.96 -5.44 -17.57
CA LYS A 245 3.08 -4.56 -18.36
C LYS A 245 2.72 -3.28 -17.61
N SER A 246 2.40 -3.36 -16.32
CA SER A 246 1.99 -2.19 -15.52
C SER A 246 3.16 -1.26 -15.19
N THR A 247 4.37 -1.80 -15.08
CA THR A 247 5.58 -1.02 -14.77
C THR A 247 6.31 -0.50 -16.01
N TRP A 248 5.87 -0.88 -17.21
CA TRP A 248 6.47 -0.49 -18.50
C TRP A 248 6.16 0.95 -18.89
N ASN A 249 7.20 1.68 -19.33
CA ASN A 249 7.06 3.03 -19.84
C ASN A 249 6.91 3.03 -21.37
N GLU A 250 5.67 3.18 -21.84
CA GLU A 250 5.33 3.24 -23.26
C GLU A 250 5.99 4.40 -24.00
N LYS A 251 6.34 5.50 -23.32
CA LYS A 251 6.95 6.67 -23.98
C LYS A 251 8.36 6.35 -24.47
N VAL A 252 9.09 5.49 -23.76
CA VAL A 252 10.48 5.13 -24.11
C VAL A 252 10.53 4.19 -25.31
N SER A 253 9.56 3.28 -25.45
CA SER A 253 9.54 2.31 -26.55
C SER A 253 9.31 2.96 -27.93
N THR A 254 8.73 4.16 -27.97
CA THR A 254 8.62 4.94 -29.22
C THR A 254 9.95 5.46 -29.74
N VAL A 255 10.99 5.48 -28.90
CA VAL A 255 12.32 6.01 -29.20
C VAL A 255 13.37 4.90 -29.31
N SER A 256 13.14 3.74 -28.67
CA SER A 256 14.07 2.61 -28.64
C SER A 256 13.33 1.28 -28.79
N THR A 257 13.94 0.33 -29.48
CA THR A 257 13.46 -1.07 -29.53
C THR A 257 13.58 -1.81 -28.19
N LEU A 258 14.16 -1.17 -27.17
CA LEU A 258 14.32 -1.72 -25.83
C LEU A 258 13.16 -1.29 -24.93
N ASN A 259 12.45 -2.27 -24.37
CA ASN A 259 11.49 -2.04 -23.30
C ASN A 259 12.19 -1.56 -22.03
N ARG A 260 11.62 -0.54 -21.37
CA ARG A 260 12.15 0.02 -20.12
C ARG A 260 11.00 0.29 -19.14
N PRO A 261 11.22 0.08 -17.82
CA PRO A 261 10.26 0.50 -16.81
C PRO A 261 10.25 2.02 -16.64
N TYR A 262 9.27 2.55 -15.91
CA TYR A 262 9.21 3.97 -15.54
C TYR A 262 10.42 4.46 -14.74
N ARG A 263 10.89 3.65 -13.80
CA ARG A 263 12.03 3.93 -12.93
C ARG A 263 13.06 2.82 -13.15
N VAL A 264 14.29 3.15 -13.57
CA VAL A 264 15.30 2.13 -13.93
C VAL A 264 16.37 1.94 -12.85
N ASP A 265 16.53 2.93 -11.98
CA ASP A 265 17.65 3.11 -11.06
C ASP A 265 17.22 3.32 -9.60
N SER A 266 15.92 3.25 -9.32
CA SER A 266 15.34 3.48 -8.00
C SER A 266 14.47 2.33 -7.52
N TYR A 267 13.18 2.55 -7.34
CA TYR A 267 12.27 1.59 -6.75
C TYR A 267 10.83 1.84 -7.21
N ILE A 268 10.00 0.85 -6.98
CA ILE A 268 8.56 0.86 -7.25
C ILE A 268 7.82 0.59 -5.95
N LEU A 269 6.85 1.45 -5.64
CA LEU A 269 5.82 1.19 -4.64
C LEU A 269 4.53 0.82 -5.37
N LEU A 270 3.85 -0.20 -4.88
CA LEU A 270 2.59 -0.68 -5.45
C LEU A 270 1.56 -0.89 -4.33
N SER A 271 0.45 -0.17 -4.44
CA SER A 271 -0.72 -0.27 -3.57
C SER A 271 -1.81 -1.05 -4.32
N ALA A 272 -2.44 -2.03 -3.66
CA ALA A 272 -3.53 -2.84 -4.20
C ALA A 272 -4.78 -2.00 -4.56
N GLY A 273 -4.90 -0.78 -4.06
CA GLY A 273 -5.98 0.11 -4.45
C GLY A 273 -7.30 -0.24 -3.76
N PHE A 274 -8.42 0.06 -4.42
CA PHE A 274 -9.73 0.02 -3.76
C PHE A 274 -10.33 -1.37 -3.71
N ASP A 275 -10.01 -2.25 -4.65
CA ASP A 275 -10.46 -3.65 -4.66
C ASP A 275 -9.63 -4.56 -3.73
N GLY A 276 -8.43 -4.09 -3.34
CA GLY A 276 -7.48 -4.80 -2.51
C GLY A 276 -6.88 -6.01 -3.19
N GLU A 277 -6.69 -5.95 -4.50
CA GLU A 277 -6.07 -6.98 -5.31
C GLU A 277 -4.89 -6.44 -6.12
N TYR A 278 -3.68 -6.99 -5.93
CA TYR A 278 -2.56 -6.62 -6.79
C TYR A 278 -2.66 -7.26 -8.17
N GLY A 279 -2.26 -6.51 -9.19
CA GLY A 279 -2.38 -6.89 -10.59
C GLY A 279 -3.76 -6.55 -11.14
N THR A 280 -4.34 -5.41 -10.77
CA THR A 280 -5.62 -4.94 -11.32
C THR A 280 -5.52 -3.50 -11.80
N PRO A 281 -6.46 -3.02 -12.64
CA PRO A 281 -6.38 -1.67 -13.19
C PRO A 281 -6.51 -0.52 -12.17
N ASP A 282 -6.95 -0.78 -10.93
CA ASP A 282 -7.02 0.24 -9.86
C ASP A 282 -5.81 0.28 -8.92
N ASP A 283 -4.81 -0.58 -9.18
CA ASP A 283 -3.49 -0.49 -8.56
C ASP A 283 -2.91 0.91 -8.71
N ILE A 284 -2.20 1.36 -7.66
CA ILE A 284 -1.57 2.67 -7.64
C ILE A 284 -0.08 2.50 -7.44
N PHE A 285 0.69 3.15 -8.31
CA PHE A 285 2.15 3.19 -8.27
C PHE A 285 2.66 4.56 -7.79
N ASN A 286 3.93 4.62 -7.38
CA ASN A 286 4.63 5.88 -7.11
C ASN A 286 5.16 6.58 -8.37
N PHE A 287 4.73 6.15 -9.55
CA PHE A 287 5.02 6.78 -10.84
C PHE A 287 3.74 6.82 -11.68
N GLY A 288 3.77 7.61 -12.75
CA GLY A 288 2.59 7.84 -13.60
C GLY A 288 1.68 8.95 -13.08
N GLU A 289 0.72 9.35 -13.93
CA GLU A 289 -0.30 10.37 -13.60
C GLU A 289 -1.48 9.81 -12.80
#